data_AF-A0A9W4R9F1-F1
#
_entry.id   AF-A0A9W4R9F1-F1
#
_cell.length_a   1.000
_cell.length_b   1.000
_cell.length_c   1.000
_cell.angle_alpha   90.00
_cell.angle_beta   90.00
_cell.angle_gamma   90.00
#
_symmetry.space_group_name_H-M   'P 1'
#
loop_
_entity.id
_entity.type
_entity.pdbx_description
1 polymer ?
#
loop_
_entity_poly.entity_id
_entity_poly.type
_entity_poly.pdbx_seq_one_letter_code
_entity_poly.pdbx_strand_id
1 'polypeptide(L)'
;MPEREPGEYRGGEARIGSDEEQVHLVLGLPGKPFAGGTHYPLQIFASVLGGGLSSRLFQEVREERGLAYAIDAFHWPFSDCGVFGIGAGTAPEDVGELIEVALACLRQAAEDVSEVEVARARAQMKVGLLASLESPGGKLEQMARQVLIFGRAIPREELAARLDAVTLEDVRAAGRSLLGHQPTIAAIGPIQGIPAAKRLRQAARAAD
;
A
#
# COMPACT_ATOMS: atom_id res chain seq x y z
N MET A 1 -20.31 -11.41 -21.86
CA MET A 1 -18.88 -11.03 -21.75
C MET A 1 -18.07 -12.32 -21.72
N PRO A 2 -16.86 -12.38 -22.29
CA PRO A 2 -16.01 -13.56 -22.15
C PRO A 2 -15.76 -13.86 -20.67
N GLU A 3 -15.64 -15.14 -20.34
CA GLU A 3 -15.30 -15.59 -18.99
C GLU A 3 -13.93 -15.01 -18.61
N ARG A 4 -13.86 -14.33 -17.46
CA ARG A 4 -12.62 -13.69 -17.00
C ARG A 4 -11.82 -14.69 -16.19
N GLU A 5 -10.54 -14.84 -16.52
CA GLU A 5 -9.60 -15.56 -15.66
C GLU A 5 -9.35 -14.73 -14.39
N PRO A 6 -9.47 -15.33 -13.18
CA PRO A 6 -9.28 -14.61 -11.94
C PRO A 6 -7.81 -14.23 -11.74
N GLY A 7 -7.59 -13.03 -11.19
CA GLY A 7 -6.25 -12.56 -10.87
C GLY A 7 -5.60 -13.37 -9.73
N GLU A 8 -4.52 -14.10 -10.03
CA GLU A 8 -3.72 -14.82 -9.03
C GLU A 8 -2.41 -14.08 -8.72
N TYR A 9 -2.22 -13.72 -7.45
CA TYR A 9 -0.96 -13.15 -6.99
C TYR A 9 0.06 -14.27 -6.70
N ARG A 10 1.21 -14.24 -7.37
CA ARG A 10 2.26 -15.28 -7.26
C ARG A 10 3.58 -14.80 -6.65
N GLY A 11 3.70 -13.50 -6.37
CA GLY A 11 4.97 -12.86 -6.04
C GLY A 11 5.90 -12.77 -7.28
N GLY A 12 7.20 -12.66 -7.05
CA GLY A 12 8.21 -12.72 -8.11
C GLY A 12 9.27 -11.62 -8.00
N GLU A 13 10.21 -11.57 -8.94
CA GLU A 13 11.16 -10.47 -9.01
C GLU A 13 11.43 -10.03 -10.45
N ALA A 14 11.58 -8.72 -10.63
CA ALA A 14 12.07 -8.08 -11.84
C ALA A 14 13.08 -7.01 -11.44
N ARG A 15 14.31 -7.11 -11.96
CA ARG A 15 15.39 -6.18 -11.64
C ARG A 15 16.03 -5.72 -12.94
N ILE A 16 16.06 -4.41 -13.14
CA ILE A 16 16.61 -3.79 -14.34
C ILE A 16 17.79 -2.93 -13.90
N GLY A 17 19.01 -3.39 -14.16
CA GLY A 17 20.20 -2.59 -13.87
C GLY A 17 20.30 -1.40 -14.82
N SER A 18 20.63 -0.23 -14.28
CA SER A 18 20.94 0.99 -15.04
C SER A 18 22.05 1.79 -14.36
N ASP A 19 22.50 2.86 -15.02
CA ASP A 19 23.51 3.82 -14.54
C ASP A 19 22.89 5.03 -13.80
N GLU A 20 21.64 4.88 -13.34
CA GLU A 20 20.97 5.87 -12.50
C GLU A 20 21.68 6.04 -11.15
N GLU A 21 21.54 7.22 -10.54
CA GLU A 21 22.14 7.52 -9.24
C GLU A 21 21.39 6.86 -8.07
N GLN A 22 20.12 6.50 -8.27
CA GLN A 22 19.22 6.00 -7.23
C GLN A 22 18.70 4.60 -7.59
N VAL A 23 18.34 3.84 -6.56
CA VAL A 23 17.54 2.64 -6.71
C VAL A 23 16.07 3.00 -6.52
N HIS A 24 15.26 2.71 -7.53
CA HIS A 24 13.81 2.77 -7.46
C HIS A 24 13.26 1.37 -7.20
N LEU A 25 12.55 1.19 -6.10
CA LEU A 25 12.08 -0.11 -5.63
C LEU A 25 10.58 -0.09 -5.38
N VAL A 26 9.92 -1.20 -5.72
CA VAL A 26 8.60 -1.57 -5.23
C VAL A 26 8.67 -2.94 -4.56
N LEU A 27 8.22 -3.00 -3.31
CA LEU A 27 7.89 -4.25 -2.62
C LEU A 27 6.39 -4.47 -2.74
N GLY A 28 5.97 -5.53 -3.42
CA GLY A 28 4.56 -5.87 -3.63
C GLY A 28 4.09 -7.01 -2.73
N LEU A 29 2.81 -6.97 -2.35
CA LEU A 29 2.08 -7.98 -1.58
C LEU A 29 0.64 -8.12 -2.14
N PRO A 30 -0.06 -9.24 -1.89
CA PRO A 30 -1.43 -9.39 -2.37
C PRO A 30 -2.37 -8.42 -1.65
N GLY A 31 -3.00 -7.53 -2.42
CA GLY A 31 -4.00 -6.60 -1.93
C GLY A 31 -5.39 -7.22 -1.81
N LYS A 32 -6.40 -6.37 -1.61
CA LYS A 32 -7.80 -6.76 -1.55
C LYS A 32 -8.59 -6.20 -2.74
N PRO A 33 -9.55 -6.95 -3.29
CA PRO A 33 -10.39 -6.46 -4.37
C PRO A 33 -11.40 -5.43 -3.89
N PHE A 34 -12.04 -4.75 -4.86
CA PHE A 34 -13.22 -3.95 -4.59
C PHE A 34 -14.41 -4.80 -4.12
N ALA A 35 -14.54 -6.02 -4.66
CA ALA A 35 -15.56 -6.97 -4.26
C ALA A 35 -15.52 -7.26 -2.76
N GLY A 36 -16.70 -7.33 -2.12
CA GLY A 36 -16.80 -7.63 -0.68
C GLY A 36 -16.40 -6.50 0.27
N GLY A 37 -15.95 -5.34 -0.22
CA GLY A 37 -15.68 -4.16 0.63
C GLY A 37 -14.40 -4.23 1.47
N THR A 38 -13.63 -5.31 1.37
CA THR A 38 -12.39 -5.53 2.14
C THR A 38 -11.24 -4.58 1.77
N HIS A 39 -11.40 -3.77 0.73
CA HIS A 39 -10.42 -2.76 0.34
C HIS A 39 -10.35 -1.56 1.29
N TYR A 40 -11.43 -1.18 1.98
CA TYR A 40 -11.41 0.00 2.86
C TYR A 40 -10.44 -0.15 4.04
N PRO A 41 -10.45 -1.26 4.81
CA PRO A 41 -9.49 -1.44 5.89
C PRO A 41 -8.04 -1.43 5.40
N LEU A 42 -7.76 -2.07 4.25
CA LEU A 42 -6.41 -2.10 3.69
C LEU A 42 -5.98 -0.75 3.11
N GLN A 43 -6.91 0.05 2.59
CA GLN A 43 -6.63 1.42 2.14
C GLN A 43 -6.26 2.32 3.33
N ILE A 44 -6.95 2.18 4.45
CA ILE A 44 -6.64 2.89 5.69
C ILE A 44 -5.27 2.44 6.22
N PHE A 45 -4.99 1.13 6.21
CA PHE A 45 -3.69 0.58 6.61
C PHE A 45 -2.55 1.14 5.75
N ALA A 46 -2.69 1.20 4.42
CA ALA A 46 -1.73 1.83 3.52
C ALA A 46 -1.46 3.30 3.90
N SER A 47 -2.52 4.05 4.23
CA SER A 47 -2.40 5.45 4.64
C SER A 47 -1.66 5.61 5.98
N VAL A 48 -1.87 4.70 6.93
CA VAL A 48 -1.11 4.72 8.20
C VAL A 48 0.36 4.37 7.96
N LEU A 49 0.62 3.37 7.12
CA LEU A 49 1.96 2.88 6.88
C LEU A 49 2.81 3.88 6.09
N GLY A 50 2.27 4.45 5.01
CA GLY A 50 3.03 5.30 4.08
C GLY A 50 2.25 6.45 3.43
N GLY A 51 1.10 6.86 3.99
CA GLY A 51 0.20 7.85 3.38
C GLY A 51 0.61 9.32 3.51
N GLY A 52 1.81 9.64 3.99
CA GLY A 52 2.31 11.01 4.10
C GLY A 52 3.30 11.23 5.23
N LEU A 53 3.56 12.50 5.55
CA LEU A 53 4.66 12.90 6.45
C LEU A 53 4.56 12.30 7.87
N SER A 54 3.36 12.04 8.35
CA SER A 54 3.13 11.47 9.69
C SER A 54 2.97 9.95 9.71
N SER A 55 3.14 9.31 8.55
CA SER A 55 3.07 7.85 8.42
C SER A 55 4.33 7.18 8.95
N ARG A 56 4.22 5.90 9.31
CA ARG A 56 5.32 5.17 9.96
C ARG A 56 6.56 5.04 9.09
N LEU A 57 6.39 4.70 7.80
CA LEU A 57 7.51 4.63 6.87
C LEU A 57 8.19 5.99 6.71
N PHE A 58 7.41 7.07 6.65
CA PHE A 58 8.00 8.40 6.55
C PHE A 58 8.83 8.74 7.78
N GLN A 59 8.29 8.51 8.98
CA GLN A 59 9.00 8.81 10.23
C GLN A 59 10.24 7.92 10.40
N GLU A 60 10.08 6.60 10.34
CA GLU A 60 11.17 5.67 10.63
C GLU A 60 12.24 5.62 9.54
N VAL A 61 11.84 5.53 8.27
CA VAL A 61 12.79 5.32 7.17
C VAL A 61 13.40 6.64 6.71
N ARG A 62 12.57 7.68 6.57
CA ARG A 62 13.02 8.94 5.98
C ARG A 62 13.43 9.98 7.01
N GLU A 63 12.65 10.19 8.08
CA GLU A 63 12.94 11.25 9.06
C GLU A 63 14.04 10.83 10.04
N GLU A 64 13.90 9.66 10.67
CA GLU A 64 14.81 9.22 11.72
C GLU A 64 16.12 8.64 11.19
N ARG A 65 16.05 7.86 10.10
CA ARG A 65 17.22 7.15 9.55
C ARG A 65 17.79 7.75 8.27
N GLY A 66 17.04 8.60 7.57
CA GLY A 66 17.50 9.22 6.33
C GLY A 66 17.74 8.27 5.16
N LEU A 67 17.16 7.06 5.18
CA LEU A 67 17.44 5.99 4.21
C LEU A 67 16.76 6.20 2.84
N ALA A 68 15.77 7.09 2.74
CA ALA A 68 14.96 7.23 1.53
C ALA A 68 14.72 8.70 1.17
N TYR A 69 14.86 9.03 -0.11
CA TYR A 69 14.44 10.33 -0.65
C TYR A 69 12.91 10.39 -0.78
N ALA A 70 12.32 9.27 -1.17
CA ALA A 70 10.89 9.06 -1.24
C ALA A 70 10.54 7.67 -0.71
N ILE A 71 9.48 7.60 0.10
CA ILE A 71 8.91 6.33 0.54
C ILE A 71 7.41 6.52 0.78
N ASP A 72 6.62 5.57 0.28
CA ASP A 72 5.18 5.55 0.44
C ASP A 72 4.65 4.11 0.47
N ALA A 73 3.39 3.97 0.86
CA ALA A 73 2.66 2.72 0.76
C ALA A 73 1.33 2.95 0.04
N PHE A 74 0.96 2.00 -0.80
CA PHE A 74 -0.25 2.07 -1.61
C PHE A 74 -1.02 0.77 -1.60
N HIS A 75 -2.32 0.90 -1.87
CA HIS A 75 -3.19 -0.21 -2.15
C HIS A 75 -3.97 0.07 -3.44
N TRP A 76 -3.82 -0.82 -4.41
CA TRP A 76 -4.49 -0.80 -5.71
C TRP A 76 -5.46 -1.98 -5.81
N PRO A 77 -6.74 -1.76 -5.42
CA PRO A 77 -7.79 -2.74 -5.63
C PRO A 77 -8.19 -2.83 -7.11
N PHE A 78 -8.42 -4.06 -7.59
CA PHE A 78 -9.05 -4.37 -8.87
C PHE A 78 -10.41 -5.04 -8.63
N SER A 79 -11.08 -5.49 -9.69
CA SER A 79 -12.41 -6.11 -9.59
C SER A 79 -12.44 -7.35 -8.68
N ASP A 80 -11.42 -8.19 -8.80
CA ASP A 80 -11.35 -9.56 -8.31
C ASP A 80 -10.03 -9.86 -7.57
N CYS A 81 -8.99 -9.04 -7.77
CA CYS A 81 -7.73 -9.09 -7.03
C CYS A 81 -7.30 -7.68 -6.54
N GLY A 82 -6.13 -7.58 -5.95
CA GLY A 82 -5.52 -6.31 -5.58
C GLY A 82 -4.01 -6.43 -5.40
N VAL A 83 -3.33 -5.28 -5.41
CA VAL A 83 -1.91 -5.18 -5.09
C VAL A 83 -1.73 -4.18 -3.95
N PHE A 84 -1.03 -4.58 -2.91
CA PHE A 84 -0.48 -3.67 -1.92
C PHE A 84 1.00 -3.48 -2.24
N GLY A 85 1.54 -2.28 -2.02
CA GLY A 85 2.96 -2.08 -2.20
C GLY A 85 3.56 -0.99 -1.33
N ILE A 86 4.88 -1.11 -1.14
CA ILE A 86 5.73 -0.05 -0.60
C ILE A 86 6.64 0.39 -1.75
N GLY A 87 6.57 1.66 -2.11
CA GLY A 87 7.44 2.29 -3.10
C GLY A 87 8.55 3.07 -2.39
N ALA A 88 9.77 3.01 -2.92
CA ALA A 88 10.88 3.78 -2.37
C ALA A 88 11.91 4.20 -3.44
N GLY A 89 12.55 5.34 -3.21
CA GLY A 89 13.74 5.81 -3.93
C GLY A 89 14.87 6.07 -2.93
N THR A 90 16.03 5.46 -3.14
CA THR A 90 17.13 5.44 -2.15
C THR A 90 18.50 5.36 -2.82
N ALA A 91 19.57 5.62 -2.06
CA ALA A 91 20.93 5.38 -2.49
C ALA A 91 21.22 3.85 -2.58
N PRO A 92 22.10 3.42 -3.50
CA PRO A 92 22.44 2.00 -3.67
C PRO A 92 22.93 1.29 -2.40
N GLU A 93 23.67 1.99 -1.55
CA GLU A 93 24.21 1.51 -0.28
C GLU A 93 23.13 1.27 0.79
N ASP A 94 22.03 2.02 0.75
CA ASP A 94 21.00 2.04 1.80
C ASP A 94 19.84 1.06 1.51
N VAL A 95 19.69 0.59 0.26
CA VAL A 95 18.53 -0.21 -0.16
C VAL A 95 18.33 -1.49 0.66
N GLY A 96 19.42 -2.11 1.13
CA GLY A 96 19.34 -3.30 1.97
C GLY A 96 18.68 -3.02 3.32
N GLU A 97 19.16 -2.00 4.02
CA GLU A 97 18.62 -1.58 5.32
C GLU A 97 17.19 -1.03 5.16
N LEU A 98 16.94 -0.22 4.13
CA LEU A 98 15.62 0.32 3.84
C LEU A 98 14.56 -0.78 3.77
N ILE A 99 14.84 -1.86 3.04
CA ILE A 99 13.90 -2.98 2.90
C ILE A 99 13.61 -3.64 4.25
N GLU A 100 14.64 -3.86 5.07
CA GLU A 100 14.49 -4.48 6.38
C GLU A 100 13.64 -3.62 7.32
N VAL A 101 13.92 -2.31 7.38
CA VAL A 101 13.15 -1.35 8.18
C VAL A 101 11.72 -1.24 7.67
N ALA A 102 11.50 -1.12 6.35
CA ALA A 102 10.16 -1.02 5.79
C ALA A 102 9.29 -2.25 6.09
N LEU A 103 9.86 -3.45 6.00
CA LEU A 103 9.16 -4.69 6.38
C LEU A 103 8.92 -4.77 7.89
N ALA A 104 9.84 -4.25 8.72
CA ALA A 104 9.64 -4.16 10.17
C ALA A 104 8.48 -3.22 10.52
N CYS A 105 8.42 -2.02 9.92
CA CYS A 105 7.32 -1.09 10.09
C CYS A 105 5.98 -1.72 9.68
N LEU A 106 5.95 -2.47 8.58
CA LEU A 106 4.74 -3.18 8.14
C LEU A 106 4.29 -4.21 9.19
N ARG A 107 5.21 -5.06 9.69
CA ARG A 107 4.90 -6.06 10.73
C ARG A 107 4.42 -5.42 12.03
N GLN A 108 5.09 -4.37 12.49
CA GLN A 108 4.71 -3.64 13.70
C GLN A 108 3.32 -3.01 13.53
N ALA A 109 3.09 -2.30 12.43
CA ALA A 109 1.82 -1.65 12.14
C ALA A 109 0.65 -2.65 12.07
N ALA A 110 0.90 -3.86 11.57
CA ALA A 110 -0.11 -4.92 11.52
C ALA A 110 -0.62 -5.31 12.93
N GLU A 111 0.21 -5.17 13.97
CA GLU A 111 -0.13 -5.56 15.33
C GLU A 111 -0.54 -4.38 16.22
N ASP A 112 0.17 -3.25 16.14
CA ASP A 112 0.10 -2.20 17.15
C ASP A 112 -0.45 -0.86 16.65
N VAL A 113 -0.96 -0.76 15.40
CA VAL A 113 -1.60 0.47 14.92
C VAL A 113 -2.64 0.96 15.93
N SER A 114 -2.68 2.27 16.15
CA SER A 114 -3.53 2.90 17.15
C SER A 114 -4.81 3.52 16.56
N GLU A 115 -5.81 3.75 17.42
CA GLU A 115 -7.02 4.49 17.04
C GLU A 115 -6.70 5.89 16.49
N VAL A 116 -5.68 6.55 17.04
CA VAL A 116 -5.28 7.91 16.61
C VAL A 116 -4.75 7.88 15.17
N GLU A 117 -3.91 6.89 14.85
CA GLU A 117 -3.39 6.71 13.49
C GLU A 117 -4.51 6.39 12.50
N VAL A 118 -5.42 5.49 12.87
CA VAL A 118 -6.59 5.11 12.05
C VAL A 118 -7.53 6.30 11.84
N ALA A 119 -7.83 7.06 12.89
CA ALA A 119 -8.68 8.25 12.79
C ALA A 119 -8.07 9.31 11.88
N ARG A 120 -6.76 9.55 11.99
CA ARG A 120 -6.03 10.48 11.11
C ARG A 120 -6.06 10.04 9.65
N ALA A 121 -5.74 8.77 9.37
CA ALA A 121 -5.78 8.21 8.02
C ALA A 121 -7.19 8.33 7.42
N ARG A 122 -8.23 8.01 8.19
CA ARG A 122 -9.63 8.14 7.77
C ARG A 122 -10.01 9.58 7.45
N ALA A 123 -9.58 10.53 8.29
CA ALA A 123 -9.82 11.95 8.07
C ALA A 123 -9.15 12.43 6.77
N GLN A 124 -7.90 12.05 6.52
CA GLN A 124 -7.18 12.36 5.28
C GLN A 124 -7.90 11.80 4.05
N MET A 125 -8.38 10.55 4.10
CA MET A 125 -9.15 9.95 3.01
C MET A 125 -10.46 10.69 2.74
N LYS A 126 -11.17 11.12 3.78
CA LYS A 126 -12.40 11.93 3.62
C LYS A 126 -12.12 13.29 2.99
N VAL A 127 -11.00 13.93 3.33
CA VAL A 127 -10.56 15.17 2.65
C VAL A 127 -10.31 14.92 1.17
N GLY A 128 -9.68 13.80 0.80
CA GLY A 128 -9.50 13.40 -0.60
C GLY A 128 -10.82 13.21 -1.37
N LEU A 129 -11.85 12.68 -0.71
CA LEU A 129 -13.21 12.60 -1.31
C LEU A 129 -13.80 13.98 -1.60
N LEU A 130 -13.48 15.00 -0.78
CA LEU A 130 -13.92 16.38 -1.01
C LEU A 130 -13.13 17.05 -2.14
N ALA A 131 -11.81 16.86 -2.20
CA ALA A 131 -10.95 17.45 -3.23
C ALA A 131 -11.35 17.02 -4.66
N SER A 132 -11.87 15.80 -4.82
CA SER A 132 -12.37 15.30 -6.12
C SER A 132 -13.51 16.15 -6.74
N LEU A 133 -14.11 17.08 -5.98
CA LEU A 133 -15.16 18.00 -6.41
C LEU A 133 -14.68 19.32 -6.98
N GLU A 134 -13.41 19.65 -6.84
CA GLU A 134 -12.89 20.95 -7.23
C GLU A 134 -12.95 21.16 -8.74
N SER A 135 -13.07 20.08 -9.52
CA SER A 135 -13.31 20.14 -10.96
C SER A 135 -14.47 19.24 -11.41
N PRO A 136 -15.26 19.67 -12.42
CA PRO A 136 -16.25 18.82 -13.06
C PRO A 136 -15.65 17.52 -13.63
N GLY A 137 -14.42 17.59 -14.14
CA GLY A 137 -13.68 16.43 -14.66
C GLY A 137 -13.40 15.38 -13.58
N GLY A 138 -12.85 15.79 -12.44
CA GLY A 138 -12.58 14.89 -11.32
C GLY A 138 -13.84 14.22 -10.78
N LYS A 139 -14.95 14.97 -10.71
CA LYS A 139 -16.26 14.43 -10.31
C LYS A 139 -16.76 13.37 -11.29
N LEU A 140 -16.67 13.62 -12.60
CA LEU A 140 -17.10 12.67 -13.63
C LEU A 140 -16.23 11.41 -13.62
N GLU A 141 -14.92 11.55 -13.47
CA GLU A 141 -14.00 10.42 -13.38
C GLU A 141 -14.32 9.52 -12.18
N GLN A 142 -14.55 10.12 -11.01
CA GLN A 142 -14.92 9.38 -9.80
C GLN A 142 -16.23 8.59 -10.01
N MET A 143 -17.26 9.25 -10.55
CA MET A 143 -18.56 8.60 -10.81
C MET A 143 -18.43 7.47 -11.85
N ALA A 144 -17.68 7.70 -12.93
CA ALA A 144 -17.43 6.69 -13.96
C ALA A 144 -16.74 5.46 -13.36
N ARG A 145 -15.69 5.65 -12.55
CA ARG A 145 -15.00 4.56 -11.85
C ARG A 145 -15.95 3.77 -10.95
N GLN A 146 -16.82 4.45 -10.19
CA GLN A 146 -17.80 3.79 -9.34
C GLN A 146 -18.82 2.97 -10.13
N VAL A 147 -19.31 3.50 -11.26
CA VAL A 147 -20.23 2.76 -12.13
C VAL A 147 -19.56 1.51 -12.72
N LEU A 148 -18.31 1.63 -13.16
CA LEU A 148 -17.55 0.51 -13.71
C LEU A 148 -17.29 -0.61 -12.69
N ILE A 149 -17.08 -0.25 -11.42
CA ILE A 149 -16.73 -1.21 -10.35
C ILE A 149 -17.97 -1.74 -9.64
N PHE A 150 -18.91 -0.86 -9.27
CA PHE A 150 -20.03 -1.15 -8.37
C PHE A 150 -21.38 -1.13 -9.08
N GLY A 151 -21.42 -0.85 -10.39
CA GLY A 151 -22.65 -0.76 -11.17
C GLY A 151 -23.50 0.49 -10.90
N ARG A 152 -23.04 1.41 -10.04
CA ARG A 152 -23.72 2.66 -9.72
C ARG A 152 -22.76 3.73 -9.23
N ALA A 153 -23.15 4.99 -9.39
CA ALA A 153 -22.54 6.07 -8.62
C ALA A 153 -22.92 5.92 -7.14
N ILE A 154 -21.95 6.12 -6.25
CA ILE A 154 -22.11 5.97 -4.81
C ILE A 154 -22.14 7.36 -4.18
N PRO A 155 -23.20 7.72 -3.44
CA PRO A 155 -23.24 8.97 -2.69
C PRO A 155 -22.05 9.11 -1.74
N ARG A 156 -21.55 10.32 -1.57
CA ARG A 156 -20.39 10.57 -0.72
C ARG A 156 -20.66 10.25 0.74
N GLU A 157 -21.87 10.52 1.20
CA GLU A 157 -22.35 10.21 2.54
C GLU A 157 -22.25 8.71 2.78
N GLU A 158 -22.55 7.90 1.76
CA GLU A 158 -22.38 6.45 1.81
C GLU A 158 -20.89 6.05 1.83
N LEU A 159 -20.03 6.69 1.03
CA LEU A 159 -18.59 6.43 1.07
C LEU A 159 -17.99 6.80 2.43
N ALA A 160 -18.38 7.94 2.99
CA ALA A 160 -17.95 8.40 4.29
C ALA A 160 -18.43 7.44 5.39
N ALA A 161 -19.68 6.99 5.32
CA ALA A 161 -20.23 6.01 6.25
C ALA A 161 -19.51 4.65 6.16
N ARG A 162 -19.16 4.20 4.95
CA ARG A 162 -18.34 2.98 4.76
C ARG A 162 -16.96 3.12 5.36
N LEU A 163 -16.33 4.30 5.19
CA LEU A 163 -15.06 4.61 5.85
C LEU A 163 -15.23 4.63 7.36
N ASP A 164 -16.31 5.19 7.90
CA ASP A 164 -16.62 5.26 9.35
C ASP A 164 -16.94 3.90 9.98
N ALA A 165 -17.46 2.96 9.20
CA ALA A 165 -17.76 1.61 9.69
C ALA A 165 -16.50 0.76 9.94
N VAL A 166 -15.35 1.12 9.35
CA VAL A 166 -14.09 0.37 9.55
C VAL A 166 -13.64 0.51 11.00
N THR A 167 -13.41 -0.61 11.68
CA THR A 167 -12.89 -0.63 13.06
C THR A 167 -11.36 -0.71 13.09
N LEU A 168 -10.75 -0.45 14.24
CA LEU A 168 -9.31 -0.66 14.44
C LEU A 168 -8.89 -2.10 14.14
N GLU A 169 -9.67 -3.07 14.58
CA GLU A 169 -9.34 -4.49 14.36
C GLU A 169 -9.44 -4.87 12.88
N ASP A 170 -10.37 -4.29 12.11
CA ASP A 170 -10.41 -4.50 10.65
C ASP A 170 -9.11 -4.03 9.98
N VAL A 171 -8.56 -2.90 10.44
CA VAL A 171 -7.30 -2.34 9.90
C VAL A 171 -6.11 -3.22 10.27
N ARG A 172 -6.03 -3.68 11.52
CA ARG A 172 -5.00 -4.64 11.97
C ARG A 172 -5.09 -5.95 11.21
N ALA A 173 -6.28 -6.54 11.12
CA ALA A 173 -6.52 -7.75 10.37
C ALA A 173 -6.15 -7.60 8.88
N ALA A 174 -6.43 -6.45 8.27
CA ALA A 174 -6.00 -6.15 6.91
C ALA A 174 -4.47 -6.11 6.77
N GLY A 175 -3.77 -5.45 7.71
CA GLY A 175 -2.31 -5.45 7.78
C GLY A 175 -1.73 -6.85 7.95
N ARG A 176 -2.24 -7.64 8.90
CA ARG A 176 -1.84 -9.04 9.12
C ARG A 176 -2.06 -9.89 7.89
N SER A 177 -3.11 -9.63 7.10
CA SER A 177 -3.40 -10.37 5.88
C SER A 177 -2.37 -10.16 4.76
N LEU A 178 -1.47 -9.19 4.89
CA LEU A 178 -0.33 -9.00 3.97
C LEU A 178 0.85 -9.91 4.33
N LEU A 179 0.93 -10.37 5.58
CA LEU A 179 2.06 -11.14 6.10
C LEU A 179 2.03 -12.60 5.61
N GLY A 180 3.21 -13.23 5.55
CA GLY A 180 3.33 -14.64 5.19
C GLY A 180 3.19 -14.95 3.70
N HIS A 181 2.83 -13.98 2.87
CA HIS A 181 2.85 -14.11 1.42
C HIS A 181 4.27 -14.02 0.85
N GLN A 182 4.48 -14.59 -0.33
CA GLN A 182 5.71 -14.37 -1.09
C GLN A 182 5.68 -12.96 -1.69
N PRO A 183 6.56 -12.03 -1.28
CA PRO A 183 6.55 -10.69 -1.83
C PRO A 183 7.00 -10.66 -3.29
N THR A 184 6.57 -9.61 -3.99
CA THR A 184 7.09 -9.20 -5.29
C THR A 184 8.17 -8.14 -5.10
N ILE A 185 9.23 -8.17 -5.89
CA ILE A 185 10.23 -7.12 -5.95
C ILE A 185 10.29 -6.61 -7.38
N ALA A 186 10.10 -5.30 -7.58
CA ALA A 186 10.42 -4.65 -8.83
C ALA A 186 11.44 -3.55 -8.56
N ALA A 187 12.57 -3.56 -9.27
CA ALA A 187 13.61 -2.56 -9.05
C ALA A 187 14.30 -2.10 -10.33
N ILE A 188 14.68 -0.83 -10.37
CA ILE A 188 15.46 -0.18 -11.43
C ILE A 188 16.61 0.59 -10.76
N GLY A 189 17.79 0.63 -11.37
CA GLY A 189 18.97 1.36 -10.88
C GLY A 189 20.15 0.46 -10.49
N PRO A 190 21.04 0.91 -9.59
CA PRO A 190 22.15 0.11 -9.06
C PRO A 190 21.69 -0.98 -8.08
N ILE A 191 21.19 -2.09 -8.63
CA ILE A 191 20.47 -3.17 -7.92
C ILE A 191 21.32 -4.14 -7.08
N GLN A 192 22.63 -3.91 -6.93
CA GLN A 192 23.54 -4.85 -6.26
C GLN A 192 23.25 -5.01 -4.76
N GLY A 193 22.74 -3.95 -4.12
CA GLY A 193 22.40 -3.96 -2.69
C GLY A 193 21.08 -4.68 -2.35
N ILE A 194 20.26 -5.04 -3.35
CA ILE A 194 18.91 -5.59 -3.11
C ILE A 194 19.02 -7.07 -2.71
N PRO A 195 18.53 -7.49 -1.52
CA PRO A 195 18.58 -8.87 -1.08
C PRO A 195 17.86 -9.83 -2.05
N ALA A 196 18.32 -11.08 -2.13
CA ALA A 196 17.63 -12.11 -2.91
C ALA A 196 16.19 -12.34 -2.39
N ALA A 197 15.24 -12.63 -3.28
CA ALA A 197 13.83 -12.83 -2.94
C ALA A 197 13.60 -13.86 -1.81
N LYS A 198 14.48 -14.85 -1.66
CA LYS A 198 14.42 -15.83 -0.56
C LYS A 198 14.58 -15.20 0.82
N ARG A 199 15.46 -14.20 0.99
CA ARG A 199 15.64 -13.49 2.26
C ARG A 199 14.44 -12.60 2.56
N LEU A 200 13.88 -11.95 1.54
CA LEU A 200 12.69 -11.11 1.71
C LEU A 200 11.45 -11.91 2.11
N ARG A 201 11.30 -13.14 1.59
CA ARG A 201 10.28 -14.08 2.08
C ARG A 201 10.39 -14.38 3.57
N GLN A 202 11.60 -14.43 4.13
CA GLN A 202 11.80 -14.66 5.57
C GLN A 202 11.47 -13.40 6.36
N ALA A 203 11.91 -12.24 5.89
CA ALA A 203 11.61 -10.96 6.52
C ALA A 203 10.11 -10.58 6.48
N ALA A 204 9.37 -11.03 5.47
CA ALA A 204 7.92 -10.77 5.35
C ALA A 204 7.02 -11.73 6.15
N ARG A 205 7.59 -12.73 6.84
CA ARG A 205 6.81 -13.62 7.73
C ARG A 205 6.49 -12.90 9.04
N ALA A 206 5.33 -13.20 9.61
CA ALA A 206 5.02 -12.83 10.99
C ALA A 206 6.12 -13.41 11.91
N ALA A 207 6.50 -12.66 12.95
CA ALA A 207 7.37 -13.22 13.97
C ALA A 207 6.59 -14.29 14.74
N ASP A 208 7.16 -15.49 14.85
CA ASP A 208 6.63 -16.58 15.71
C ASP A 208 6.64 -16.16 17.19
#